data_AF-A0A953KQU1-F1
#
_entry.id   AF-A0A953KQU1-F1
#
_cell.length_a   1.000
_cell.length_b   1.000
_cell.length_c   1.000
_cell.angle_alpha   90.00
_cell.angle_beta   90.00
_cell.angle_gamma   90.00
#
_symmetry.space_group_name_H-M   'P 1'
#
loop_
_entity.id
_entity.type
_entity.pdbx_description
1 polymer ?
#
loop_
_entity_poly.entity_id
_entity_poly.type
_entity_poly.pdbx_seq_one_letter_code
_entity_poly.pdbx_strand_id
1 'polypeptide(L)'
;MHRQPRPRGARPLLALFVLLVSACLPTPAASTATVTLGLYSGRPDPSWQITPAQAAALLRDADAAPVRAPVPAQGDRLGYRGVRLVVTGAAGAELAAYNGVLSVTRNGTATVHNDPGRALERRLLETGVATIEPAQMGELLREFP
;
A
#
# COMPACT_ATOMS: atom_id res chain seq x y z
N MET A 1 27.22 -62.99 -56.18
CA MET A 1 25.80 -63.40 -56.29
C MET A 1 25.11 -63.14 -54.95
N HIS A 2 24.00 -62.40 -54.99
CA HIS A 2 22.87 -62.43 -54.05
C HIS A 2 22.90 -61.85 -52.60
N ARG A 3 22.19 -60.71 -52.48
CA ARG A 3 21.08 -60.35 -51.55
C ARG A 3 21.38 -59.88 -50.10
N GLN A 4 20.92 -58.64 -49.83
CA GLN A 4 20.52 -58.04 -48.52
C GLN A 4 19.29 -58.79 -47.90
N PRO A 5 18.68 -58.46 -46.71
CA PRO A 5 18.78 -57.26 -45.82
C PRO A 5 18.66 -57.48 -44.27
N ARG A 6 18.64 -56.34 -43.53
CA ARG A 6 18.49 -56.12 -42.06
C ARG A 6 17.12 -56.50 -41.47
N PRO A 7 16.97 -56.54 -40.12
CA PRO A 7 16.24 -55.46 -39.43
C PRO A 7 16.89 -55.05 -38.08
N ARG A 8 17.16 -53.76 -37.83
CA ARG A 8 16.26 -52.73 -37.24
C ARG A 8 15.80 -53.04 -35.80
N GLY A 9 16.68 -52.76 -34.83
CA GLY A 9 16.27 -52.48 -33.44
C GLY A 9 16.02 -50.98 -33.28
N ALA A 10 14.74 -50.59 -33.25
CA ALA A 10 14.32 -49.23 -32.97
C ALA A 10 14.47 -48.95 -31.46
N ARG A 11 15.22 -47.91 -31.11
CA ARG A 11 15.25 -47.35 -29.75
C ARG A 11 14.07 -46.39 -29.60
N PRO A 12 13.18 -46.55 -28.62
CA PRO A 12 12.15 -45.54 -28.38
C PRO A 12 12.80 -44.31 -27.76
N LEU A 13 12.78 -43.20 -28.51
CA LEU A 13 13.12 -41.87 -28.01
C LEU A 13 12.00 -41.44 -27.07
N LEU A 14 12.33 -41.26 -25.79
CA LEU A 14 11.43 -40.76 -24.76
C LEU A 14 11.03 -39.32 -25.12
N ALA A 15 9.81 -39.11 -25.61
CA ALA A 15 9.28 -37.79 -25.91
C ALA A 15 8.85 -37.10 -24.61
N LEU A 16 9.65 -36.14 -24.14
CA LEU A 16 9.34 -35.26 -23.02
C LEU A 16 8.32 -34.21 -23.48
N PHE A 17 7.05 -34.42 -23.15
CA PHE A 17 5.96 -33.47 -23.43
C PHE A 17 6.02 -32.33 -22.39
N VAL A 18 6.71 -31.23 -22.72
CA VAL A 18 6.68 -30.01 -21.91
C VAL A 18 5.38 -29.26 -22.21
N LEU A 19 4.38 -29.47 -21.37
CA LEU A 19 3.15 -28.68 -21.34
C LEU A 19 3.46 -27.30 -20.74
N LEU A 20 3.83 -26.34 -21.59
CA LEU A 20 3.80 -24.91 -21.28
C LEU A 20 2.33 -24.47 -21.19
N VAL A 21 1.69 -24.74 -20.05
CA VAL A 21 0.44 -24.05 -19.69
C VAL A 21 0.84 -22.63 -19.32
N SER A 22 0.92 -21.76 -20.33
CA SER A 22 1.05 -20.33 -20.13
C SER A 22 -0.28 -19.84 -19.54
N ALA A 23 -0.38 -19.87 -18.22
CA ALA A 23 -1.45 -19.20 -17.51
C ALA A 23 -1.24 -17.70 -17.73
N CYS A 24 -2.01 -17.14 -18.66
CA CYS A 24 -2.19 -15.69 -18.75
C CYS A 24 -2.90 -15.28 -17.47
N LEU A 25 -2.13 -15.05 -16.40
CA LEU A 25 -2.66 -14.55 -15.15
C LEU A 25 -3.27 -13.17 -15.46
N PRO A 26 -4.53 -12.91 -15.07
CA PRO A 26 -5.11 -11.59 -15.24
C PRO A 26 -4.20 -10.59 -14.52
N THR A 27 -3.64 -9.63 -15.28
CA THR A 27 -2.88 -8.53 -14.70
C THR A 27 -3.81 -7.83 -13.71
N PRO A 28 -3.52 -7.86 -12.39
CA PRO A 28 -4.35 -7.15 -11.45
C PRO A 28 -4.36 -5.68 -11.86
N ALA A 29 -5.55 -5.07 -11.94
CA ALA A 29 -5.70 -3.67 -12.29
C ALA A 29 -4.74 -2.84 -11.43
N ALA A 30 -3.93 -2.00 -12.07
CA ALA A 30 -2.90 -1.23 -11.39
C ALA A 30 -3.51 -0.41 -10.27
N SER A 31 -3.05 -0.63 -9.04
CA SER A 31 -3.49 0.15 -7.89
C SER A 31 -2.59 1.37 -7.74
N THR A 32 -3.17 2.53 -7.42
CA THR A 32 -2.41 3.74 -7.07
C THR A 32 -2.51 3.99 -5.57
N ALA A 33 -1.46 4.58 -4.99
CA ALA A 33 -1.41 4.92 -3.58
C ALA A 33 -0.90 6.34 -3.41
N THR A 34 -1.75 7.20 -2.84
CA THR A 34 -1.46 8.61 -2.60
C THR A 34 -1.52 8.89 -1.12
N VAL A 35 -0.50 9.57 -0.60
CA VAL A 35 -0.49 10.09 0.76
C VAL A 35 -0.71 11.60 0.72
N THR A 36 -1.56 12.10 1.61
CA THR A 36 -1.84 13.53 1.78
C THR A 36 -1.60 13.92 3.24
N LEU A 37 -0.79 14.94 3.44
CA LEU A 37 -0.57 15.59 4.72
C LEU A 37 -1.64 16.67 4.94
N GLY A 38 -2.53 16.48 5.91
CA GLY A 38 -3.48 17.51 6.31
C GLY A 38 -2.81 18.57 7.17
N LEU A 39 -2.58 19.77 6.64
CA LEU A 39 -1.91 20.84 7.37
C LEU A 39 -2.45 22.23 6.98
N TYR A 40 -3.19 22.86 7.90
CA TYR A 40 -3.71 24.21 7.69
C TYR A 40 -2.58 25.25 7.85
N SER A 41 -2.01 25.68 6.73
CA SER A 41 -0.89 26.64 6.69
C SER A 41 -1.11 27.82 5.74
N GLY A 42 -2.32 27.93 5.18
CA GLY A 42 -2.61 28.85 4.07
C GLY A 42 -2.08 28.37 2.70
N ARG A 43 -1.50 27.16 2.64
CA ARG A 43 -1.02 26.49 1.42
C ARG A 43 -1.83 25.22 1.14
N PRO A 44 -1.82 24.71 -0.10
CA PRO A 44 -2.36 23.39 -0.40
C PRO A 44 -1.71 22.29 0.45
N ASP A 45 -2.51 21.31 0.85
CA ASP A 45 -2.05 20.12 1.58
C ASP A 45 -1.04 19.33 0.72
N PRO A 46 0.19 19.09 1.19
CA PRO A 46 1.18 18.31 0.44
C PRO A 46 0.67 16.91 0.17
N SER A 47 0.90 16.43 -1.06
CA SER A 47 0.50 15.08 -1.47
C SER A 47 1.59 14.44 -2.33
N TRP A 48 1.82 13.15 -2.15
CA TRP A 48 2.83 12.38 -2.89
C TRP A 48 2.37 10.95 -3.14
N GLN A 49 2.95 10.31 -4.15
CA GLN A 49 2.67 8.91 -4.46
C GLN A 49 3.66 7.99 -3.72
N ILE A 50 3.19 6.82 -3.32
CA ILE A 50 4.03 5.73 -2.79
C ILE A 50 3.83 4.47 -3.62
N THR A 51 4.76 3.52 -3.50
CA THR A 51 4.61 2.25 -4.21
C THR A 51 3.46 1.42 -3.62
N PRO A 52 2.80 0.57 -4.43
CA PRO A 52 1.79 -0.37 -3.92
C PRO A 52 2.31 -1.28 -2.81
N ALA A 53 3.60 -1.65 -2.84
CA ALA A 53 4.23 -2.45 -1.79
C ALA A 53 4.33 -1.70 -0.46
N GLN A 54 4.70 -0.42 -0.47
CA GLN A 54 4.71 0.42 0.73
C GLN A 54 3.30 0.59 1.30
N ALA A 55 2.32 0.88 0.43
CA ALA A 55 0.93 1.01 0.84
C ALA A 55 0.39 -0.27 1.49
N ALA A 56 0.68 -1.43 0.89
CA ALA A 56 0.29 -2.73 1.44
C ALA A 56 0.95 -3.00 2.80
N ALA A 57 2.22 -2.62 2.99
CA ALA A 57 2.89 -2.75 4.28
C ALA A 57 2.23 -1.87 5.35
N LEU A 58 1.97 -0.60 5.05
CA LEU A 58 1.31 0.33 5.97
C LEU A 58 -0.10 -0.14 6.36
N LEU A 59 -0.88 -0.63 5.40
CA LEU A 59 -2.22 -1.16 5.68
C LEU A 59 -2.17 -2.42 6.55
N ARG A 60 -1.25 -3.36 6.27
CA ARG A 60 -1.07 -4.56 7.10
C ARG A 60 -0.70 -4.20 8.54
N ASP A 61 0.19 -3.24 8.72
CA ASP A 61 0.63 -2.82 10.06
C ASP A 61 -0.50 -2.10 10.82
N ALA A 62 -1.35 -1.33 10.11
CA ALA A 62 -2.55 -0.74 10.70
C ALA A 62 -3.55 -1.80 11.14
N ASP A 63 -3.77 -2.84 10.33
CA ASP A 63 -4.68 -3.95 10.67
C ASP A 63 -4.18 -4.77 11.87
N ALA A 64 -2.85 -4.88 12.04
CA ALA A 64 -2.23 -5.57 13.16
C ALA A 64 -2.24 -4.74 14.47
N ALA A 65 -2.55 -3.45 14.40
CA ALA A 65 -2.55 -2.56 15.55
C ALA A 65 -3.74 -2.86 16.49
N PRO A 66 -3.63 -2.60 17.82
CA PRO A 66 -4.68 -2.91 18.77
C PRO A 66 -5.99 -2.18 18.44
N VAL A 67 -7.07 -2.94 18.26
CA VAL A 67 -8.41 -2.40 17.97
C VAL A 67 -8.91 -1.55 19.13
N ARG A 68 -9.63 -0.47 18.81
CA ARG A 68 -10.27 0.44 19.76
C ARG A 68 -11.72 0.69 19.35
N ALA A 69 -12.57 1.01 20.32
CA ALA A 69 -13.89 1.56 20.03
C ALA A 69 -13.79 2.83 19.15
N PRO A 70 -14.74 3.06 18.23
CA PRO A 70 -14.77 4.24 17.39
C PRO A 70 -14.68 5.53 18.22
N VAL A 71 -13.94 6.51 17.70
CA VAL A 71 -13.82 7.85 18.29
C VAL A 71 -14.59 8.81 17.39
N PRO A 72 -15.33 9.80 17.94
CA PRO A 72 -15.97 10.82 17.12
C PRO A 72 -14.98 11.48 16.16
N ALA A 73 -15.44 11.78 14.94
CA ALA A 73 -14.65 12.53 13.98
C ALA A 73 -14.21 13.86 14.61
N GLN A 74 -12.92 14.18 14.52
CA GLN A 74 -12.42 15.47 14.95
C GLN A 74 -12.85 16.51 13.92
N GLY A 75 -13.55 17.55 14.39
CA GLY A 75 -14.01 18.66 13.56
C GLY A 75 -12.88 19.51 13.00
N ASP A 76 -13.24 20.60 12.33
CA ASP A 76 -12.28 21.50 11.67
C ASP A 76 -11.27 22.07 12.65
N ARG A 77 -10.06 21.52 12.61
CA ARG A 77 -8.89 21.99 13.36
C ARG A 77 -7.98 22.79 12.46
N LEU A 78 -7.52 23.92 12.99
CA LEU A 78 -6.35 24.62 12.46
C LEU A 78 -5.10 23.78 12.74
N GLY A 79 -4.06 23.98 11.94
CA GLY A 79 -2.81 23.25 12.05
C GLY A 79 -2.81 21.85 11.44
N TYR A 80 -2.07 20.95 12.07
CA TYR A 80 -1.89 19.57 11.68
C TYR A 80 -3.17 18.74 11.93
N ARG A 81 -3.68 18.12 10.87
CA ARG A 81 -4.93 17.32 10.84
C ARG A 81 -4.69 15.83 10.63
N GLY A 82 -3.44 15.38 10.67
CA GLY A 82 -3.07 13.99 10.40
C GLY A 82 -2.55 13.76 9.00
N VAL A 83 -2.34 12.50 8.70
CA VAL A 83 -1.86 12.03 7.40
C VAL A 83 -2.76 10.91 6.91
N ARG A 84 -3.11 10.95 5.62
CA ARG A 84 -4.07 10.05 4.99
C ARG A 84 -3.42 9.34 3.81
N LEU A 85 -3.48 8.02 3.79
CA LEU A 85 -3.17 7.18 2.65
C LEU A 85 -4.48 6.77 1.96
N VAL A 86 -4.59 7.01 0.66
CA VAL A 86 -5.68 6.55 -0.19
C VAL A 86 -5.11 5.60 -1.23
N VAL A 87 -5.61 4.36 -1.24
CA VAL A 87 -5.31 3.35 -2.25
C VAL A 87 -6.53 3.20 -3.15
N THR A 88 -6.37 3.41 -4.45
CA THR A 88 -7.42 3.17 -5.45
C THR A 88 -7.09 1.94 -6.29
N GLY A 89 -8.12 1.22 -6.76
CA GLY A 89 -7.99 -0.04 -7.48
C GLY A 89 -9.07 -1.04 -7.09
N ALA A 90 -8.84 -2.33 -7.41
CA ALA A 90 -9.83 -3.40 -7.20
C ALA A 90 -10.23 -3.62 -5.72
N ALA A 91 -9.36 -3.28 -4.78
CA ALA A 91 -9.61 -3.39 -3.33
C ALA A 91 -9.24 -2.05 -2.65
N GLY A 92 -9.90 -0.97 -3.07
CA GLY A 92 -9.64 0.37 -2.55
C GLY A 92 -9.70 0.41 -1.02
N ALA A 93 -8.78 1.17 -0.43
CA ALA A 93 -8.63 1.28 1.01
C ALA A 93 -8.14 2.67 1.38
N GLU A 94 -8.50 3.10 2.57
CA GLU A 94 -8.08 4.37 3.12
C GLU A 94 -7.56 4.18 4.54
N LEU A 95 -6.45 4.81 4.87
CA LEU A 95 -5.87 4.84 6.21
C LEU A 95 -5.67 6.30 6.60
N ALA A 96 -6.38 6.74 7.63
CA ALA A 96 -6.13 8.03 8.28
C ALA A 96 -5.42 7.79 9.61
N ALA A 97 -4.29 8.46 9.83
CA ALA A 97 -3.54 8.42 11.07
C ALA A 97 -3.48 9.82 11.69
N TYR A 98 -3.85 9.92 12.96
CA TYR A 98 -3.81 11.17 13.70
C TYR A 98 -3.77 10.95 15.22
N ASN A 99 -2.84 11.62 15.89
CA ASN A 99 -2.80 11.73 17.36
C ASN A 99 -2.96 10.39 18.09
N GLY A 100 -2.26 9.36 17.61
CA GLY A 100 -2.28 8.03 18.22
C GLY A 100 -3.50 7.18 17.85
N VAL A 101 -4.26 7.56 16.82
CA VAL A 101 -5.43 6.82 16.31
C VAL A 101 -5.26 6.53 14.82
N LEU A 102 -5.58 5.30 14.42
CA LEU A 102 -5.69 4.89 13.03
C LEU A 102 -7.16 4.61 12.70
N SER A 103 -7.63 5.11 11.57
CA SER A 103 -8.91 4.73 10.99
C SER A 103 -8.66 4.08 9.63
N VAL A 104 -9.01 2.81 9.50
CA VAL A 104 -8.88 2.06 8.25
C VAL A 104 -10.26 1.87 7.65
N THR A 105 -10.51 2.43 6.47
CA THR A 105 -11.79 2.32 5.76
C THR A 105 -11.63 1.41 4.54
N ARG A 106 -12.48 0.38 4.45
CA ARG A 106 -12.59 -0.52 3.28
C ARG A 106 -14.05 -0.76 2.98
N ASN A 107 -14.45 -0.64 1.71
CA ASN A 107 -15.83 -0.84 1.27
C ASN A 107 -16.87 -0.05 2.09
N GLY A 108 -16.53 1.17 2.53
CA GLY A 108 -17.38 2.03 3.37
C GLY A 108 -17.40 1.68 4.86
N THR A 109 -16.74 0.61 5.29
CA THR A 109 -16.64 0.22 6.71
C THR A 109 -15.32 0.69 7.28
N ALA A 110 -15.37 1.43 8.40
CA ALA A 110 -14.20 1.90 9.12
C ALA A 110 -13.92 1.05 10.38
N THR A 111 -12.66 0.62 10.56
CA THR A 111 -12.14 0.07 11.82
C THR A 111 -11.16 1.05 12.45
N VAL A 112 -11.20 1.15 13.78
CA VAL A 112 -10.35 2.08 14.54
C VAL A 112 -9.36 1.30 15.37
N HIS A 113 -8.10 1.73 15.31
CA HIS A 113 -6.99 1.12 16.02
C HIS A 113 -6.21 2.19 16.81
N ASN A 114 -5.53 1.78 17.86
CA ASN A 114 -4.53 2.61 18.53
C ASN A 114 -3.25 2.65 17.68
N ASP A 115 -2.57 3.80 17.66
CA ASP A 115 -1.20 3.95 17.15
C ASP A 115 -0.27 4.30 18.31
N PRO A 116 0.22 3.30 19.08
CA PRO A 116 1.07 3.54 20.23
C PRO A 116 2.29 4.37 19.84
N GLY A 117 2.42 5.53 20.50
CA GLY A 117 3.50 6.46 20.22
C GLY A 117 3.48 7.02 18.80
N ARG A 118 2.37 7.02 18.06
CA ARG A 118 2.23 7.60 16.71
C ARG A 118 3.20 6.98 15.68
N ALA A 119 3.47 5.69 15.82
CA ALA A 119 4.50 5.00 15.05
C ALA A 119 4.13 4.90 13.57
N LEU A 120 2.87 4.57 13.26
CA LEU A 120 2.41 4.47 11.88
C LEU A 120 2.16 5.85 11.26
N GLU A 121 1.70 6.81 12.05
CA GLU A 121 1.59 8.21 11.66
C GLU A 121 2.95 8.79 11.22
N ARG A 122 4.02 8.56 12.00
CA ARG A 122 5.39 8.95 11.61
C ARG A 122 5.84 8.26 10.33
N ARG A 123 5.65 6.95 10.23
CA ARG A 123 6.04 6.19 9.04
C ARG A 123 5.34 6.67 7.78
N LEU A 124 4.07 7.08 7.87
CA LEU A 124 3.37 7.70 6.75
C LEU A 124 4.06 9.00 6.33
N LEU A 125 4.37 9.88 7.28
CA LEU A 125 5.08 11.15 7.00
C LEU A 125 6.47 10.93 6.40
N GLU A 126 7.22 9.95 6.90
CA GLU A 126 8.57 9.60 6.42
C GLU A 126 8.59 9.24 4.92
N THR A 127 7.49 8.72 4.37
CA THR A 127 7.40 8.38 2.94
C THR A 127 7.45 9.61 2.01
N GLY A 128 7.18 10.81 2.54
CA GLY A 128 7.11 12.06 1.78
C GLY A 128 7.93 13.19 2.38
N VAL A 129 8.84 12.93 3.30
CA VAL A 129 9.63 13.99 3.95
C VAL A 129 10.34 14.91 2.92
N ALA A 130 10.76 14.33 1.79
CA ALA A 130 11.42 15.06 0.71
C ALA A 130 10.47 15.91 -0.17
N THR A 131 9.15 15.70 -0.09
CA THR A 131 8.15 16.42 -0.88
C THR A 131 7.48 17.57 -0.13
N ILE A 132 7.64 17.62 1.20
CA ILE A 132 7.08 18.66 2.06
C ILE A 132 7.96 19.91 1.97
N GLU A 133 7.38 21.07 1.62
CA GLU A 133 8.11 22.34 1.56
C GLU A 133 8.71 22.72 2.93
N PRO A 134 9.87 23.39 2.99
CA PRO A 134 10.51 23.75 4.26
C PRO A 134 9.62 24.53 5.23
N ALA A 135 8.78 25.44 4.71
CA ALA A 135 7.84 26.19 5.54
C ALA A 135 6.77 25.29 6.17
N GLN A 136 6.21 24.35 5.39
CA GLN A 136 5.22 23.38 5.89
C GLN A 136 5.86 22.34 6.81
N MET A 137 7.10 21.94 6.56
CA MET A 137 7.89 21.10 7.47
C MET A 137 8.10 21.79 8.81
N GLY A 138 8.41 23.09 8.80
CA GLY A 138 8.53 23.90 10.02
C GLY A 138 7.26 23.91 10.86
N GLU A 139 6.08 24.03 10.24
CA GLU A 139 4.80 23.93 10.96
C GLU A 139 4.52 22.52 11.46
N LEU A 140 4.78 21.50 10.63
CA LEU A 140 4.62 20.10 11.03
C LEU A 140 5.42 19.77 12.29
N LEU A 141 6.69 20.17 12.35
CA LEU A 141 7.57 19.92 13.50
C LEU A 141 7.12 20.63 14.79
N ARG A 142 6.32 21.70 14.70
CA ARG A 142 5.75 22.36 15.89
C ARG A 142 4.56 21.62 16.46
N GLU A 143 3.78 20.95 15.62
CA GLU A 143 2.54 20.27 16.00
C GLU A 143 2.70 18.75 16.16
N PHE A 144 3.77 18.20 15.59
CA PHE A 144 4.17 16.81 15.68
C PHE A 144 5.51 16.70 16.45
N PRO A 145 5.49 16.76 17.80
CA PRO A 145 6.67 16.47 18.60
C PRO A 145 6.99 14.98 18.68
#